data_AF-A0A7C5T6J0-F1
#
_entry.id   AF-A0A7C5T6J0-F1
#
_cell.length_a   1.000
_cell.length_b   1.000
_cell.length_c   1.000
_cell.angle_alpha   90.00
_cell.angle_beta   90.00
_cell.angle_gamma   90.00
#
_symmetry.space_group_name_H-M   'P 1'
#
loop_
_entity.id
_entity.type
_entity.pdbx_description
1 polymer ?
#
loop_
_entity_poly.entity_id
_entity_poly.type
_entity_poly.pdbx_seq_one_letter_code
_entity_poly.pdbx_strand_id
1 'polypeptide(L)'
;MAVENEKVKKMNEFILSEIRPRIKASPQIEDVVVWVKDYDEETGTALLGLALGDGVGCSPFCGCAANQIAQIIANELSYEFPEIKRVVGLAEIPPEEYLKVWSEEN
;
A
#
# COMPACT_ATOMS: atom_id res chain seq x y z
N MET A 1 4.31 20.78 -11.94
CA MET A 1 3.27 19.76 -12.16
C MET A 1 3.99 18.43 -12.11
N ALA A 2 3.85 17.68 -11.03
CA ALA A 2 4.49 16.38 -10.89
C ALA A 2 3.91 15.46 -11.96
N VAL A 3 4.77 14.89 -12.80
CA VAL A 3 4.38 13.83 -13.73
C VAL A 3 3.97 12.67 -12.83
N GLU A 4 2.66 12.45 -12.66
CA GLU A 4 2.17 11.23 -12.03
C GLU A 4 2.78 10.06 -12.82
N ASN A 5 3.66 9.33 -12.17
CA ASN A 5 4.42 8.26 -12.80
C ASN A 5 3.41 7.17 -13.22
N GLU A 6 3.28 6.92 -14.53
CA GLU A 6 2.29 5.97 -15.09
C GLU A 6 2.42 4.57 -14.46
N LYS A 7 3.64 4.23 -14.01
CA LYS A 7 3.92 3.01 -13.26
C LYS A 7 3.24 2.99 -11.89
N VAL A 8 3.33 4.10 -11.15
CA VAL A 8 2.69 4.23 -9.84
C VAL A 8 1.17 4.08 -9.97
N LYS A 9 0.57 4.59 -11.05
CA LYS A 9 -0.85 4.36 -11.35
C LYS A 9 -1.17 2.88 -11.53
N LYS A 10 -0.45 2.19 -12.42
CA LYS A 10 -0.66 0.74 -12.66
C LYS A 10 -0.46 -0.10 -11.40
N MET A 11 0.54 0.22 -10.58
CA MET A 11 0.78 -0.47 -9.32
C MET A 11 -0.37 -0.23 -8.33
N ASN A 12 -0.90 0.99 -8.26
CA ASN A 12 -2.07 1.30 -7.43
C ASN A 12 -3.34 0.61 -7.93
N GLU A 13 -3.57 0.54 -9.24
CA GLU A 13 -4.68 -0.22 -9.82
C GLU A 13 -4.61 -1.70 -9.43
N PHE A 14 -3.43 -2.31 -9.50
CA PHE A 14 -3.19 -3.68 -9.05
C PHE A 14 -3.44 -3.85 -7.54
N ILE A 15 -3.00 -2.91 -6.71
CA ILE A 15 -3.28 -2.93 -5.26
C ILE A 15 -4.79 -2.90 -5.02
N LEU A 16 -5.53 -2.05 -5.72
CA LEU A 16 -6.96 -1.92 -5.55
C LEU A 16 -7.75 -3.14 -6.05
N SER A 17 -7.29 -3.81 -7.12
CA SER A 17 -7.97 -4.97 -7.68
C SER A 17 -7.64 -6.28 -6.96
N GLU A 18 -6.36 -6.54 -6.67
CA GLU A 18 -5.90 -7.85 -6.18
C GLU A 18 -5.58 -7.86 -4.68
N ILE A 19 -5.00 -6.77 -4.17
CA ILE A 19 -4.49 -6.72 -2.78
C ILE A 19 -5.59 -6.28 -1.79
N ARG A 20 -6.34 -5.21 -2.12
CA ARG A 20 -7.44 -4.67 -1.31
C ARG A 20 -8.47 -5.73 -0.88
N PRO A 21 -9.02 -6.60 -1.77
CA PRO A 21 -9.99 -7.60 -1.33
C PRO A 21 -9.39 -8.62 -0.36
N ARG A 22 -8.10 -8.96 -0.50
CA ARG A 22 -7.40 -9.90 0.41
C ARG A 22 -7.12 -9.28 1.78
N ILE A 23 -6.80 -7.99 1.80
CA ILE A 23 -6.64 -7.20 3.03
C ILE A 23 -7.99 -7.11 3.76
N LYS A 24 -9.07 -6.69 3.08
CA LYS A 24 -10.42 -6.61 3.66
C LYS A 24 -10.94 -7.97 4.16
N ALA A 25 -10.54 -9.07 3.52
CA ALA A 25 -10.92 -10.41 3.96
C ALA A 25 -10.17 -10.90 5.22
N SER A 26 -9.09 -10.21 5.62
CA SER A 26 -8.30 -10.60 6.80
C SER A 26 -8.90 -9.98 8.07
N PRO A 27 -9.38 -10.78 9.04
CA PRO A 27 -10.04 -10.30 10.26
C PRO A 27 -9.10 -9.55 11.23
N GLN A 28 -7.80 -9.51 10.94
CA GLN A 28 -6.81 -8.76 11.71
C GLN A 28 -6.54 -7.35 11.14
N ILE A 29 -7.16 -7.01 10.01
CA ILE A 29 -6.79 -5.88 9.15
C ILE A 29 -8.06 -5.19 8.62
N GLU A 30 -8.99 -4.84 9.53
CA GLU A 30 -10.31 -4.32 9.13
C GLU A 30 -10.27 -2.91 8.50
N ASP A 31 -9.25 -2.10 8.77
CA ASP A 31 -9.18 -0.69 8.33
C ASP A 31 -7.79 -0.29 7.81
N VAL A 32 -7.12 -1.13 7.02
CA VAL A 32 -5.83 -0.75 6.42
C VAL A 32 -6.01 -0.23 5.02
N VAL A 33 -5.55 0.99 4.76
CA VAL A 33 -5.44 1.56 3.40
C VAL A 33 -4.00 1.43 2.94
N VAL A 34 -3.79 0.88 1.74
CA VAL A 34 -2.46 0.77 1.13
C VAL A 34 -2.46 1.41 -0.25
N TRP A 35 -1.41 2.16 -0.56
CA TRP A 35 -1.16 2.75 -1.87
C TRP A 35 0.34 2.84 -2.16
N VAL A 36 0.72 2.82 -3.43
CA VAL A 36 2.06 3.19 -3.88
C VAL A 36 2.15 4.71 -3.90
N LYS A 37 3.07 5.25 -3.11
CA LYS A 37 3.35 6.69 -3.04
C LYS A 37 4.31 7.11 -4.13
N ASP A 38 5.37 6.33 -4.32
CA ASP A 38 6.42 6.65 -5.28
C ASP A 38 7.16 5.38 -5.71
N TYR A 39 7.83 5.44 -6.86
CA TYR A 39 8.65 4.36 -7.38
C TYR A 39 9.96 4.94 -7.93
N ASP A 40 11.06 4.52 -7.33
CA ASP A 40 12.40 4.88 -7.76
C ASP A 40 12.91 3.85 -8.79
N GLU A 41 12.96 4.26 -10.06
CA GLU A 41 13.36 3.39 -11.17
C GLU A 41 14.85 3.03 -11.15
N GLU A 42 15.69 3.89 -10.55
CA GLU A 42 17.14 3.70 -10.49
C GLU A 42 17.51 2.53 -9.57
N THR A 43 16.88 2.47 -8.40
CA THR A 43 17.10 1.42 -7.41
C THR A 43 16.07 0.29 -7.50
N GLY A 44 14.97 0.49 -8.21
CA GLY A 44 13.82 -0.43 -8.24
C GLY A 44 13.07 -0.45 -6.91
N THR A 45 13.00 0.68 -6.20
CA THR A 45 12.38 0.76 -4.87
C THR A 45 10.98 1.33 -4.97
N ALA A 46 9.96 0.56 -4.58
CA ALA A 46 8.60 1.04 -4.42
C ALA A 46 8.35 1.51 -2.97
N LEU A 47 7.90 2.75 -2.83
CA LEU A 47 7.47 3.34 -1.57
C LEU A 47 5.97 3.15 -1.41
N LEU A 48 5.56 2.39 -0.40
CA LEU A 48 4.16 2.19 -0.04
C LEU A 48 3.78 3.10 1.13
N GLY A 49 2.68 3.82 0.97
CA GLY A 49 1.97 4.42 2.08
C GLY A 49 0.98 3.41 2.66
N LEU A 50 0.98 3.29 3.99
CA LEU A 50 0.05 2.46 4.72
C LEU A 50 -0.62 3.30 5.80
N ALA A 51 -1.95 3.30 5.81
CA ALA A 51 -2.72 3.85 6.91
C ALA A 51 -3.30 2.68 7.69
N LEU A 52 -2.87 2.51 8.94
CA LEU A 52 -3.43 1.53 9.84
C LEU A 52 -4.59 2.22 10.58
N GLY A 53 -5.83 1.78 10.35
CA GLY A 53 -7.00 2.34 11.03
C GLY A 53 -6.98 2.17 12.55
N ASP A 54 -7.98 2.75 13.20
CA ASP A 54 -8.17 2.68 14.65
C ASP A 54 -8.57 1.24 15.04
N GLY A 55 -7.58 0.39 15.30
CA GLY A 55 -7.83 -1.02 15.63
C GLY A 55 -6.60 -1.94 15.67
N VAL A 56 -5.46 -1.53 15.11
CA VAL A 56 -4.26 -2.40 15.00
C VAL A 56 -3.41 -2.41 16.28
N GLY A 57 -4.03 -2.53 17.48
CA GLY A 57 -3.44 -2.99 18.76
C GLY A 57 -2.13 -2.38 19.32
N CYS A 58 -1.49 -1.51 18.57
CA CYS A 58 -0.30 -0.72 18.80
C CYS A 58 -0.57 0.58 18.05
N SER A 59 -0.07 1.72 18.55
CA SER A 59 -0.32 3.04 17.96
C SER A 59 -0.40 2.96 16.42
N PRO A 60 -1.37 3.60 15.73
CA PRO A 60 -1.58 3.48 14.28
C PRO A 60 -0.35 3.86 13.41
N PHE A 61 0.74 4.28 14.05
CA PHE A 61 2.06 4.60 13.52
C PHE A 61 3.16 3.60 13.93
N CYS A 62 2.77 2.40 14.39
CA CYS A 62 3.66 1.29 14.66
C CYS A 62 4.32 0.86 13.35
N GLY A 63 5.50 1.42 13.06
CA GLY A 63 6.25 1.12 11.84
C GLY A 63 6.49 -0.38 11.62
N CYS A 64 6.42 -1.19 12.68
CA CYS A 64 6.51 -2.65 12.60
C CYS A 64 5.32 -3.28 11.85
N ALA A 65 4.08 -2.88 12.15
CA ALA A 65 2.89 -3.41 11.50
C ALA A 65 2.81 -2.94 10.04
N ALA A 66 3.10 -1.67 9.78
CA ALA A 66 3.17 -1.13 8.42
C ALA A 66 4.25 -1.85 7.59
N ASN A 67 5.42 -2.11 8.17
CA ASN A 67 6.48 -2.81 7.47
C ASN A 67 6.15 -4.29 7.24
N GLN A 68 5.50 -4.97 8.19
CA GLN A 68 5.04 -6.36 7.98
C GLN A 68 4.05 -6.48 6.83
N ILE A 69 3.03 -5.62 6.79
CA ILE A 69 2.06 -5.60 5.70
C ILE A 69 2.75 -5.24 4.38
N ALA A 70 3.64 -4.26 4.39
CA ALA A 70 4.41 -3.90 3.20
C ALA A 70 5.27 -5.06 2.68
N GLN A 71 5.88 -5.87 3.55
CA GLN A 71 6.63 -7.07 3.13
C GLN A 71 5.73 -8.15 2.52
N ILE A 72 4.51 -8.33 3.04
CA ILE A 72 3.54 -9.27 2.45
C ILE A 72 3.18 -8.82 1.03
N ILE A 73 2.86 -7.52 0.88
CA ILE A 73 2.49 -6.92 -0.42
C ILE A 73 3.70 -6.87 -1.36
N ALA A 74 4.92 -6.75 -0.82
CA ALA A 74 6.15 -6.68 -1.59
C ALA A 74 6.35 -7.90 -2.49
N ASN A 75 6.05 -9.10 -1.98
CA ASN A 75 6.20 -10.32 -2.77
C ASN A 75 5.25 -10.34 -3.96
N GLU A 76 3.99 -9.95 -3.76
CA GLU A 76 2.98 -9.90 -4.82
C GLU A 76 3.30 -8.80 -5.84
N LEU A 77 3.68 -7.62 -5.37
CA LEU A 77 4.10 -6.52 -6.24
C LEU A 77 5.35 -6.88 -7.04
N SER A 78 6.34 -7.54 -6.45
CA SER A 78 7.55 -7.95 -7.15
C SER A 78 7.31 -9.12 -8.11
N TYR A 79 6.28 -9.93 -7.87
CA TYR A 79 5.87 -11.00 -8.77
C TYR A 79 5.23 -10.43 -10.05
N GLU A 80 4.29 -9.48 -9.91
CA GLU A 80 3.63 -8.85 -11.05
C GLU A 80 4.52 -7.81 -11.75
N PHE A 81 5.29 -7.04 -10.96
CA PHE A 81 6.22 -6.02 -11.44
C PHE A 81 7.67 -6.41 -11.08
N PRO A 82 8.33 -7.26 -11.90
CA PRO A 82 9.68 -7.77 -11.61
C PRO A 82 10.78 -6.69 -11.58
N GLU A 83 10.46 -5.47 -11.98
CA GLU A 83 11.31 -4.29 -11.84
C GLU A 83 11.42 -3.80 -10.39
N ILE A 84 10.44 -4.15 -9.54
CA ILE A 84 10.48 -3.86 -8.10
C ILE A 84 11.49 -4.81 -7.45
N LYS A 85 12.60 -4.25 -6.97
CA LYS A 85 13.64 -4.97 -6.23
C LYS A 85 13.43 -4.86 -4.72
N ARG A 86 12.78 -3.78 -4.29
CA ARG A 86 12.58 -3.47 -2.88
C ARG A 86 11.28 -2.74 -2.68
N VAL A 87 10.62 -3.03 -1.56
CA VAL A 87 9.43 -2.31 -1.11
C VAL A 87 9.67 -1.77 0.29
N VAL A 88 9.27 -0.52 0.51
CA VAL A 88 9.38 0.15 1.80
C VAL A 88 7.99 0.64 2.20
N GLY A 89 7.50 0.15 3.34
CA GLY A 89 6.23 0.61 3.91
C GLY A 89 6.43 1.76 4.89
N LEU A 90 5.69 2.84 4.70
CA LEU A 90 5.64 3.97 5.60
C LEU A 90 4.23 4.12 6.18
N ALA A 91 4.13 4.28 7.49
CA ALA A 91 2.87 4.61 8.13
C ALA A 91 2.55 6.09 7.88
N GLU A 92 1.56 6.37 7.03
CA GLU A 92 1.18 7.73 6.62
C GLU A 92 -0.34 7.89 6.58
N ILE A 93 -0.79 9.15 6.62
CA ILE A 93 -2.20 9.48 6.44
C ILE A 93 -2.54 9.29 4.95
N PRO A 94 -3.59 8.52 4.62
CA PRO A 94 -3.94 8.25 3.23
C PRO A 94 -4.48 9.53 2.58
N PRO A 95 -4.13 9.81 1.31
CA PRO A 95 -4.76 10.89 0.57
C PRO A 95 -6.28 10.64 0.45
N GLU A 96 -7.07 11.72 0.37
CA GLU A 96 -8.54 11.63 0.33
C GLU A 96 -9.06 10.72 -0.80
N GLU A 97 -8.36 10.66 -1.94
CA GLU A 97 -8.73 9.79 -3.06
C GLU A 97 -8.68 8.30 -2.69
N TYR A 98 -7.63 7.86 -2.01
CA TYR A 98 -7.45 6.47 -1.60
C TYR A 98 -8.37 6.14 -0.43
N LEU A 99 -8.55 7.08 0.50
CA LEU A 99 -9.50 6.92 1.59
C LEU A 99 -10.92 6.69 1.05
N LYS A 100 -11.39 7.52 0.11
CA LYS A 100 -12.72 7.38 -0.52
C LYS A 100 -12.86 6.05 -1.25
N VAL A 101 -11.91 5.68 -2.10
CA VAL A 101 -11.95 4.40 -2.84
C VAL A 101 -11.97 3.20 -1.89
N TRP A 102 -11.26 3.27 -0.77
CA TRP A 102 -11.26 2.19 0.21
C TRP A 102 -12.56 2.13 1.03
N SER A 103 -13.17 3.27 1.36
CA SER A 103 -14.42 3.39 2.12
C SER A 103 -15.71 3.24 1.31
N GLU A 104 -15.70 3.52 0.00
CA GLU A 104 -16.92 3.54 -0.84
C GLU A 104 -17.52 2.15 -1.18
N GLU A 105 -16.87 1.05 -0.78
CA GLU A 105 -17.54 -0.25 -0.71
C GLU A 105 -17.71 -0.67 0.75
N ASN A 106 -18.80 -0.15 1.33
CA ASN A 106 -19.52 -0.71 2.47
C ASN A 106 -20.95 -1.02 2.02
#